data_AF-A0A7Y4YBT1-F1
#
_entry.id   AF-A0A7Y4YBT1-F1
#
_cell.length_a   1.000
_cell.length_b   1.000
_cell.length_c   1.000
_cell.angle_alpha   90.00
_cell.angle_beta   90.00
_cell.angle_gamma   90.00
#
_symmetry.space_group_name_H-M   'P 1'
#
loop_
_entity.id
_entity.type
_entity.pdbx_description
1 polymer ?
#
loop_
_entity_poly.entity_id
_entity_poly.type
_entity_poly.pdbx_seq_one_letter_code
_entity_poly.pdbx_strand_id
1 'polypeptide(L)'
;MYKYAQDVASVAGKLIHNSTNPAVKTVAALSKIPSPLLYFPFLDDIISGRKQTDSLKKIIGDGDKGYDSLAYYKLLVQTEIGYSKRMTKGDTAIAFFGPNGLRDMLQRKAIKHFITPINELHEKPENVRMKAIDSLSPADIYYMLVMGETEIYTSSYKHSFNRMLQRMGKKPATDSLLLNVNFDYFKKFIKMAANFNKLDTFLNLMPASSSEVVMKAFVSKLEAANTLEDAVDVADSYSSINNKNLQANILSYVNLNEERCADNNNYRGKIIYSLLKTIFLSADSSNKIDISAAIGIPPIYTIDNKALADDSGRIVQQVFFYGDEDGQKFFPQYVNSFSTKEWKINSSFKEWVEIKSIKDPKVWIYVNRPLNNDKNLDDTAQVHLNAYLKKNNLKPTIVTHRGHSYWLDRTMARMAGDAKIIVLGSCGGYKNLSHLIEINPDAHIISTKQIGTGNINQIVTNSLNQTLLSGKQLVWKTMWDNISASFAKQPKELKETWEDYVPPYKNLGAIFIKAYNKKTEAE
;
A
#
# COMPACT_ATOMS: atom_id res chain seq x y z
N MET A 1 10.20 25.54 -20.00
CA MET A 1 11.00 26.78 -19.89
C MET A 1 12.50 26.50 -19.75
N TYR A 2 12.98 25.71 -18.77
CA TYR A 2 14.41 25.40 -18.60
C TYR A 2 15.13 24.95 -19.88
N LYS A 3 14.57 23.96 -20.60
CA LYS A 3 15.15 23.48 -21.87
C LYS A 3 15.31 24.60 -22.91
N TYR A 4 14.33 25.51 -23.00
CA TYR A 4 14.39 26.66 -23.89
C TYR A 4 15.37 27.74 -23.40
N ALA A 5 15.55 27.88 -22.08
CA ALA A 5 16.51 28.82 -21.49
C ALA A 5 17.98 28.37 -21.67
N GLN A 6 18.23 27.07 -21.85
CA GLN A 6 19.57 26.54 -22.12
C GLN A 6 20.04 26.85 -23.56
N ASP A 7 19.12 26.87 -24.52
CA ASP A 7 19.42 27.30 -25.89
C ASP A 7 19.32 28.83 -26.01
N VAL A 8 20.37 29.50 -25.53
CA VAL A 8 20.52 30.98 -25.57
C VAL A 8 20.50 31.56 -26.98
N ALA A 9 20.75 30.76 -28.03
CA ALA A 9 20.74 31.23 -29.40
C ALA A 9 19.33 31.24 -30.01
N SER A 10 18.44 30.37 -29.53
CA SER A 10 17.05 30.32 -29.97
C SER A 10 16.27 31.61 -29.68
N VAL A 11 15.23 31.88 -30.48
CA VAL A 11 14.31 33.01 -30.26
C VAL A 11 13.68 32.94 -28.86
N ALA A 12 13.24 31.74 -28.46
CA ALA A 12 12.66 31.52 -27.13
C ALA A 12 13.68 31.76 -26.01
N GLY A 13 14.92 31.29 -26.16
CA GLY A 13 15.99 31.53 -25.21
C GLY A 13 16.29 33.02 -25.05
N LYS A 14 16.46 33.76 -26.15
CA LYS A 14 16.68 35.22 -26.11
C LYS A 14 15.54 35.95 -25.38
N LEU A 15 14.28 35.59 -25.65
CA LEU A 15 13.12 36.16 -24.95
C LEU A 15 13.14 35.86 -23.45
N ILE A 16 13.52 34.64 -23.05
CA ILE A 16 13.63 34.25 -21.64
C ILE A 16 14.73 35.06 -20.94
N HIS A 17 15.92 35.17 -21.53
CA HIS A 17 17.06 35.90 -20.93
C HIS A 17 16.86 37.42 -20.91
N ASN A 18 16.04 37.98 -21.81
CA ASN A 18 15.70 39.41 -21.84
C ASN A 18 14.49 39.78 -20.97
N SER A 19 13.82 38.80 -20.36
CA SER A 19 12.63 39.04 -19.54
C SER A 19 12.95 39.93 -18.33
N THR A 20 12.05 40.85 -18.01
CA THR A 20 12.13 41.67 -16.79
C THR A 20 11.52 40.99 -15.57
N ASN A 21 10.76 39.91 -15.75
CA ASN A 21 10.11 39.18 -14.66
C ASN A 21 11.15 38.50 -13.75
N PRO A 22 11.16 38.74 -12.44
CA PRO A 22 12.16 38.19 -11.51
C PRO A 22 12.26 36.66 -11.55
N ALA A 23 11.14 35.93 -11.63
CA ALA A 23 11.13 34.47 -11.68
C ALA A 23 11.77 33.96 -12.98
N VAL A 24 11.47 34.60 -14.11
CA VAL A 24 12.04 34.23 -15.41
C VAL A 24 13.54 34.52 -15.45
N LYS A 25 13.99 35.65 -14.89
CA LYS A 25 15.42 35.96 -14.73
C LYS A 25 16.15 34.91 -13.90
N THR A 26 15.58 34.51 -12.76
CA THR A 26 16.18 33.47 -11.92
C THR A 26 16.27 32.13 -12.65
N VAL A 27 15.22 31.71 -13.36
CA VAL A 27 15.25 30.49 -14.19
C VAL A 27 16.32 30.59 -15.27
N ALA A 28 16.46 31.74 -15.92
CA ALA A 28 17.47 32.00 -16.95
C ALA A 28 18.90 31.99 -16.38
N ALA A 29 19.11 32.50 -15.16
CA ALA A 29 20.39 32.42 -14.46
C ALA A 29 20.73 30.97 -14.08
N LEU A 30 19.76 30.26 -13.49
CA LEU A 30 19.92 28.86 -13.11
C LEU A 30 20.15 27.95 -14.33
N SER A 31 19.60 28.26 -15.50
CA SER A 31 19.83 27.41 -16.69
C SER A 31 21.28 27.40 -17.18
N LYS A 32 22.12 28.33 -16.71
CA LYS A 32 23.54 28.43 -17.07
C LYS A 32 24.47 27.67 -16.11
N ILE A 33 23.97 27.21 -14.96
CA ILE A 33 24.78 26.48 -13.98
C ILE A 33 24.65 24.96 -14.16
N PRO A 34 25.66 24.16 -13.76
CA PRO A 34 25.56 22.70 -13.77
C PRO A 34 24.38 22.19 -12.93
N SER A 35 23.78 21.08 -13.36
CA SER A 35 22.66 20.42 -12.66
C SER A 35 21.51 21.37 -12.25
N PRO A 36 20.98 22.20 -13.16
CA PRO A 36 20.01 23.24 -12.82
C PRO A 36 18.73 22.70 -12.16
N LEU A 37 18.35 21.45 -12.48
CA LEU A 37 17.18 20.79 -11.90
C LEU A 37 17.34 20.51 -10.40
N LEU A 38 18.55 20.43 -9.86
CA LEU A 38 18.77 20.26 -8.42
C LEU A 38 18.55 21.56 -7.64
N TYR A 39 18.53 22.71 -8.31
CA TYR A 39 18.19 24.00 -7.70
C TYR A 39 16.70 24.30 -7.75
N PHE A 40 15.98 23.67 -8.69
CA PHE A 40 14.57 23.95 -8.97
C PHE A 40 13.63 23.77 -7.76
N PRO A 41 13.81 22.78 -6.86
CA PRO A 41 13.04 22.67 -5.61
C PRO A 41 13.07 23.90 -4.70
N PHE A 42 14.11 24.73 -4.84
CA PHE A 42 14.35 25.91 -4.01
C PHE A 42 14.05 27.21 -4.75
N LEU A 43 13.41 27.15 -5.92
CA LEU A 43 13.24 28.30 -6.82
C LEU A 43 12.55 29.49 -6.12
N ASP A 44 11.50 29.24 -5.34
CA ASP A 44 10.80 30.28 -4.59
C ASP A 44 11.73 30.99 -3.58
N ASP A 45 12.54 30.22 -2.85
CA ASP A 45 13.51 30.77 -1.89
C ASP A 45 14.67 31.50 -2.57
N ILE A 46 15.08 31.07 -3.77
CA ILE A 46 16.10 31.76 -4.55
C ILE A 46 15.55 33.09 -5.08
N ILE A 47 14.34 33.10 -5.64
CA ILE A 47 13.67 34.31 -6.13
C ILE A 47 13.49 35.32 -4.98
N SER A 48 13.10 34.86 -3.80
CA SER A 48 12.88 35.72 -2.64
C SER A 48 14.19 36.09 -1.90
N GLY A 49 15.35 35.62 -2.36
CA GLY A 49 16.64 35.83 -1.71
C GLY A 49 16.83 35.11 -0.36
N ARG A 50 15.91 34.23 0.04
CA ARG A 50 16.02 33.41 1.27
C ARG A 50 17.12 32.36 1.18
N LYS A 51 17.40 31.87 -0.04
CA LYS A 51 18.51 30.96 -0.33
C LYS A 51 19.38 31.53 -1.45
N GLN A 52 20.69 31.45 -1.26
CA GLN A 52 21.68 31.89 -2.26
C GLN A 52 22.18 30.69 -3.06
N THR A 53 22.35 30.84 -4.38
CA THR A 53 22.81 29.78 -5.28
C THR A 53 24.19 29.25 -4.90
N ASP A 54 25.08 30.10 -4.42
CA ASP A 54 26.44 29.71 -4.01
C ASP A 54 26.43 28.82 -2.77
N SER A 55 25.52 29.08 -1.83
CA SER A 55 25.33 28.22 -0.65
C SER A 55 24.77 26.86 -1.05
N LEU A 56 23.83 26.82 -1.99
CA LEU A 56 23.28 25.58 -2.53
C LEU A 56 24.32 24.78 -3.31
N LYS A 57 25.21 25.48 -4.04
CA LYS A 57 26.30 24.85 -4.79
C LYS A 57 27.25 24.03 -3.92
N LYS A 58 27.45 24.39 -2.65
CA LYS A 58 28.28 23.61 -1.70
C LYS A 58 27.72 22.22 -1.42
N ILE A 59 26.41 22.03 -1.59
CA ILE A 59 25.71 20.76 -1.41
C ILE A 59 25.49 20.05 -2.75
N ILE A 60 25.13 20.82 -3.79
CA ILE A 60 24.77 20.29 -5.10
C ILE A 60 26.01 19.89 -5.92
N GLY A 61 27.15 20.55 -5.69
CA GLY A 61 28.37 20.35 -6.46
C GLY A 61 28.28 20.88 -7.90
N ASP A 62 29.25 20.49 -8.73
CA ASP A 62 29.31 20.78 -10.16
C ASP A 62 28.95 19.53 -10.97
N GLY A 63 27.70 19.08 -10.87
CA GLY A 63 27.27 17.82 -11.47
C GLY A 63 27.52 16.62 -10.55
N ASP A 64 28.24 15.61 -11.03
CA ASP A 64 28.56 14.40 -10.25
C ASP A 64 29.71 14.62 -9.25
N LYS A 65 30.45 15.74 -9.36
CA LYS A 65 31.56 16.07 -8.47
C LYS A 65 31.09 16.98 -7.34
N GLY A 66 31.27 16.53 -6.10
CA GLY A 66 30.97 17.30 -4.88
C GLY A 66 29.51 17.29 -4.46
N TYR A 67 28.65 16.47 -5.09
CA TYR A 67 27.25 16.32 -4.69
C TYR A 67 27.11 15.54 -3.37
N ASP A 68 26.63 16.20 -2.32
CA ASP A 68 26.29 15.57 -1.04
C ASP A 68 24.81 15.18 -1.02
N SER A 69 24.53 13.93 -1.36
CA SER A 69 23.16 13.40 -1.41
C SER A 69 22.42 13.45 -0.07
N LEU A 70 23.13 13.31 1.05
CA LEU A 70 22.52 13.31 2.38
C LEU A 70 22.16 14.74 2.79
N ALA A 71 23.08 15.68 2.64
CA ALA A 71 22.82 17.09 2.93
C ALA A 71 21.74 17.65 2.00
N TYR A 72 21.74 17.24 0.72
CA TYR A 72 20.70 17.64 -0.24
C TYR A 72 19.32 17.13 0.18
N TYR A 73 19.20 15.86 0.58
CA TYR A 73 17.93 15.32 1.05
C TYR A 73 17.40 16.06 2.29
N LYS A 74 18.27 16.29 3.28
CA LYS A 74 17.91 17.07 4.48
C LYS A 74 17.46 18.48 4.15
N LEU A 75 18.09 19.11 3.17
CA LEU A 75 17.71 20.44 2.70
C LEU A 75 16.32 20.42 2.02
N LEU A 76 15.99 19.39 1.24
CA LEU A 76 14.65 19.21 0.67
C LEU A 76 13.61 19.06 1.80
N VAL A 77 13.89 18.22 2.81
CA VAL A 77 13.00 18.03 3.97
C VAL A 77 12.76 19.35 4.71
N GLN A 78 13.82 20.11 5.00
CA GLN A 78 13.69 21.42 5.64
C GLN A 78 12.85 22.39 4.81
N THR A 79 13.02 22.36 3.49
CA THR A 79 12.25 23.22 2.57
C THR A 79 10.79 22.79 2.52
N GLU A 80 10.49 21.48 2.53
CA GLU A 80 9.13 20.93 2.58
C GLU A 80 8.41 21.39 3.85
N ILE A 81 9.06 21.29 5.01
CA ILE A 81 8.50 21.79 6.28
C ILE A 81 8.21 23.29 6.21
N GLY A 82 9.11 24.06 5.60
CA GLY A 82 8.91 25.50 5.39
C GLY A 82 7.73 25.82 4.48
N TYR A 83 7.60 25.10 3.36
CA TYR A 83 6.57 25.33 2.35
C TYR A 83 5.21 24.80 2.78
N SER A 84 5.15 23.66 3.48
CA SER A 84 3.91 23.14 4.04
C SER A 84 3.29 24.11 5.04
N LYS A 85 4.10 24.75 5.89
CA LYS A 85 3.66 25.81 6.80
C LYS A 85 3.07 27.04 6.10
N ARG A 86 3.56 27.37 4.91
CA ARG A 86 3.02 28.49 4.10
C ARG A 86 1.71 28.07 3.43
N MET A 87 1.65 26.85 2.93
CA MET A 87 0.47 26.29 2.27
C MET A 87 -0.74 26.24 3.20
N THR A 88 -0.56 25.96 4.49
CA THR A 88 -1.68 26.03 5.48
C THR A 88 -2.28 27.44 5.62
N LYS A 89 -1.59 28.48 5.13
CA LYS A 89 -2.04 29.87 5.08
C LYS A 89 -2.48 30.32 3.68
N GLY A 90 -2.61 29.39 2.74
CA GLY A 90 -2.98 29.68 1.34
C GLY A 90 -1.83 30.18 0.46
N ASP A 91 -0.59 30.17 0.94
CA ASP A 91 0.59 30.59 0.19
C ASP A 91 1.33 29.36 -0.36
N THR A 92 1.19 29.12 -1.67
CA THR A 92 1.83 28.00 -2.36
C THR A 92 3.12 28.46 -3.00
N ALA A 93 4.25 27.90 -2.58
CA ALA A 93 5.56 28.23 -3.12
C ALA A 93 5.71 27.84 -4.60
N ILE A 94 6.51 28.61 -5.34
CA ILE A 94 6.90 28.28 -6.72
C ILE A 94 7.67 26.95 -6.75
N ALA A 95 7.37 26.12 -7.75
CA ALA A 95 7.97 24.80 -7.94
C ALA A 95 7.78 23.84 -6.74
N PHE A 96 6.74 24.05 -5.94
CA PHE A 96 6.40 23.11 -4.86
C PHE A 96 5.95 21.75 -5.43
N PHE A 97 5.12 21.78 -6.48
CA PHE A 97 4.59 20.62 -7.19
C PHE A 97 5.15 20.48 -8.61
N GLY A 98 4.82 19.37 -9.26
CA GLY A 98 5.14 19.09 -10.66
C GLY A 98 6.53 18.47 -10.88
N PRO A 99 6.86 18.11 -12.12
CA PRO A 99 8.12 17.43 -12.44
C PRO A 99 9.34 18.26 -12.01
N ASN A 100 10.26 17.65 -11.26
CA ASN A 100 11.42 18.27 -10.64
C ASN A 100 11.13 19.31 -9.54
N GLY A 101 9.86 19.59 -9.24
CA GLY A 101 9.49 20.40 -8.09
C GLY A 101 9.91 19.75 -6.77
N LEU A 102 9.70 20.46 -5.66
CA LEU A 102 10.15 20.04 -4.34
C LEU A 102 9.66 18.64 -3.96
N ARG A 103 8.35 18.37 -4.06
CA ARG A 103 7.78 17.08 -3.68
C ARG A 103 8.24 15.92 -4.56
N ASP A 104 8.31 16.15 -5.87
CA ASP A 104 8.84 15.16 -6.84
C ASP A 104 10.32 14.84 -6.57
N MET A 105 11.14 15.87 -6.35
CA MET A 105 12.56 15.68 -6.04
C MET A 105 12.74 14.99 -4.69
N LEU A 106 12.01 15.42 -3.65
CA LEU A 106 12.05 14.83 -2.32
C LEU A 106 11.69 13.34 -2.37
N GLN A 107 10.65 12.97 -3.12
CA GLN A 107 10.27 11.58 -3.34
C GLN A 107 11.36 10.79 -4.06
N ARG A 108 11.86 11.28 -5.20
CA ARG A 108 12.92 10.57 -5.95
C ARG A 108 14.18 10.36 -5.12
N LYS A 109 14.55 11.34 -4.29
CA LYS A 109 15.72 11.24 -3.42
C LYS A 109 15.48 10.33 -2.21
N ALA A 110 14.28 10.36 -1.61
CA ALA A 110 13.87 9.41 -0.57
C ALA A 110 13.99 7.96 -1.08
N ILE A 111 13.43 7.71 -2.27
CA ILE A 111 13.43 6.38 -2.91
C ILE A 111 14.87 5.96 -3.22
N LYS A 112 15.56 6.73 -4.06
CA LYS A 112 16.87 6.36 -4.59
C LYS A 112 17.94 6.19 -3.50
N HIS A 113 18.01 7.11 -2.55
CA HIS A 113 19.15 7.17 -1.62
C HIS A 113 18.93 6.43 -0.30
N PHE A 114 17.67 6.13 0.05
CA PHE A 114 17.36 5.52 1.33
C PHE A 114 16.52 4.26 1.18
N ILE A 115 15.34 4.34 0.53
CA ILE A 115 14.42 3.21 0.47
C ILE A 115 14.97 2.07 -0.39
N THR A 116 15.48 2.37 -1.59
CA THR A 116 16.07 1.35 -2.47
C THR A 116 17.22 0.61 -1.77
N PRO A 117 18.22 1.28 -1.16
CA PRO A 117 19.26 0.59 -0.41
C PRO A 117 18.76 -0.29 0.74
N ILE A 118 17.82 0.19 1.58
CA ILE A 118 17.31 -0.63 2.70
C ILE A 118 16.40 -1.77 2.23
N ASN A 119 15.75 -1.62 1.07
CA ASN A 119 14.96 -2.67 0.43
C ASN A 119 15.87 -3.73 -0.21
N GLU A 120 16.89 -3.35 -0.96
CA GLU A 120 17.85 -4.28 -1.59
C GLU A 120 18.57 -5.14 -0.53
N LEU A 121 18.81 -4.58 0.65
CA LEU A 121 19.43 -5.26 1.78
C LEU A 121 18.42 -6.00 2.67
N HIS A 122 17.19 -6.30 2.22
CA HIS A 122 16.13 -6.87 3.07
C HIS A 122 16.45 -8.22 3.72
N GLU A 123 17.31 -9.02 3.10
CA GLU A 123 17.83 -10.30 3.61
C GLU A 123 19.09 -10.15 4.50
N LYS A 124 19.58 -8.93 4.73
CA LYS A 124 20.78 -8.66 5.54
C LYS A 124 20.42 -8.29 6.98
N PRO A 125 21.35 -8.51 7.94
CA PRO A 125 21.18 -8.08 9.33
C PRO A 125 20.88 -6.57 9.45
N GLU A 126 20.07 -6.20 10.45
CA GLU A 126 19.55 -4.83 10.61
C GLU A 126 20.64 -3.76 10.65
N ASN A 127 21.77 -4.02 11.33
CA ASN A 127 22.89 -3.08 11.45
C ASN A 127 23.57 -2.76 10.11
N VAL A 128 23.55 -3.71 9.17
CA VAL A 128 24.06 -3.49 7.81
C VAL A 128 22.97 -2.83 6.97
N ARG A 129 21.76 -3.37 7.04
CA ARG A 129 20.61 -2.94 6.23
C ARG A 129 20.22 -1.49 6.49
N MET A 130 20.13 -1.06 7.75
CA MET A 130 19.61 0.28 8.12
C MET A 130 20.67 1.39 8.08
N LYS A 131 21.90 1.08 7.68
CA LYS A 131 23.01 2.04 7.69
C LYS A 131 22.72 3.30 6.88
N ALA A 132 21.99 3.17 5.76
CA ALA A 132 21.63 4.29 4.89
C ALA A 132 20.80 5.38 5.62
N ILE A 133 20.01 5.00 6.63
CA ILE A 133 19.14 5.91 7.38
C ILE A 133 19.71 6.33 8.73
N ASP A 134 20.93 5.89 9.08
CA ASP A 134 21.54 6.19 10.38
C ASP A 134 21.65 7.69 10.62
N SER A 135 22.03 8.47 9.61
CA SER A 135 22.26 9.91 9.77
C SER A 135 20.98 10.76 9.69
N LEU A 136 19.80 10.16 9.50
CA LEU A 136 18.54 10.86 9.35
C LEU A 136 17.92 11.22 10.71
N SER A 137 17.33 12.42 10.79
CA SER A 137 16.52 12.87 11.93
C SER A 137 15.11 12.23 11.91
N PRO A 138 14.31 12.37 12.99
CA PRO A 138 12.93 11.90 12.97
C PRO A 138 12.09 12.48 11.83
N ALA A 139 12.25 13.78 11.53
CA ALA A 139 11.53 14.43 10.43
C ALA A 139 12.01 13.93 9.05
N ASP A 140 13.31 13.70 8.89
CA ASP A 140 13.86 13.14 7.65
C ASP A 140 13.31 11.74 7.36
N ILE A 141 13.22 10.90 8.40
CA ILE A 141 12.64 9.56 8.30
C ILE A 141 11.13 9.65 8.07
N TYR A 142 10.41 10.57 8.73
CA TYR A 142 8.99 10.80 8.48
C TYR A 142 8.71 11.05 6.99
N TYR A 143 9.42 12.01 6.38
CA TYR A 143 9.27 12.30 4.96
C TYR A 143 9.72 11.14 4.07
N MET A 144 10.79 10.42 4.45
CA MET A 144 11.22 9.24 3.72
C MET A 144 10.10 8.20 3.66
N LEU A 145 9.43 7.94 4.79
CA LEU A 145 8.33 6.99 4.87
C LEU A 145 7.16 7.42 3.99
N VAL A 146 6.62 8.64 4.16
CA VAL A 146 5.42 9.08 3.43
C VAL A 146 5.65 9.26 1.94
N MET A 147 6.88 9.61 1.52
CA MET A 147 7.23 9.70 0.10
C MET A 147 7.48 8.33 -0.53
N GLY A 148 7.88 7.35 0.30
CA GLY A 148 8.19 5.99 -0.09
C GLY A 148 7.03 5.01 -0.10
N GLU A 149 5.80 5.49 0.07
CA GLU A 149 4.64 4.65 0.37
C GLU A 149 4.47 3.46 -0.58
N THR A 150 4.69 3.67 -1.88
CA THR A 150 4.55 2.67 -2.94
C THR A 150 5.73 1.70 -3.00
N GLU A 151 6.92 2.16 -2.64
CA GLU A 151 8.18 1.41 -2.81
C GLU A 151 8.64 0.69 -1.55
N ILE A 152 8.26 1.17 -0.35
CA ILE A 152 8.85 0.70 0.90
C ILE A 152 8.32 -0.68 1.29
N TYR A 153 9.25 -1.62 1.50
CA TYR A 153 8.89 -2.96 1.97
C TYR A 153 8.42 -2.91 3.43
N THR A 154 7.56 -3.85 3.83
CA THR A 154 7.06 -3.93 5.21
C THR A 154 8.17 -3.91 6.25
N SER A 155 9.19 -4.75 6.09
CA SER A 155 10.31 -4.81 7.04
C SER A 155 11.08 -3.48 7.04
N SER A 156 11.30 -2.88 5.87
CA SER A 156 11.95 -1.57 5.73
C SER A 156 11.19 -0.47 6.48
N TYR A 157 9.86 -0.43 6.33
CA TYR A 157 9.00 0.52 7.05
C TYR A 157 9.13 0.32 8.56
N LYS A 158 8.98 -0.91 9.06
CA LYS A 158 9.02 -1.19 10.51
C LYS A 158 10.33 -0.78 11.14
N HIS A 159 11.46 -1.15 10.55
CA HIS A 159 12.78 -0.78 11.08
C HIS A 159 12.99 0.73 11.02
N SER A 160 12.57 1.37 9.92
CA SER A 160 12.65 2.84 9.77
C SER A 160 11.76 3.55 10.79
N PHE A 161 10.54 3.09 11.02
CA PHE A 161 9.61 3.61 12.03
C PHE A 161 10.20 3.47 13.44
N ASN A 162 10.74 2.29 13.78
CA ASN A 162 11.41 2.08 15.06
C ASN A 162 12.62 3.01 15.21
N ARG A 163 13.42 3.18 14.15
CA ARG A 163 14.56 4.09 14.13
C ARG A 163 14.13 5.55 14.32
N MET A 164 13.03 5.95 13.69
CA MET A 164 12.43 7.28 13.87
C MET A 164 12.11 7.53 15.34
N LEU A 165 11.42 6.59 16.00
CA LEU A 165 11.11 6.70 17.43
C LEU A 165 12.37 6.73 18.30
N GLN A 166 13.36 5.88 18.02
CA GLN A 166 14.65 5.88 18.74
C GLN A 166 15.35 7.25 18.63
N ARG A 167 15.30 7.88 17.46
CA ARG A 167 15.88 9.21 17.20
C ARG A 167 15.14 10.35 17.91
N MET A 168 13.92 10.12 18.41
CA MET A 168 13.18 11.06 19.26
C MET A 168 13.60 11.01 20.73
N GLY A 169 14.52 10.09 21.09
CA GLY A 169 15.09 9.98 22.43
C GLY A 169 14.37 8.97 23.32
N LYS A 170 14.73 8.96 24.62
CA LYS A 170 14.27 7.95 25.59
C LYS A 170 12.76 8.02 25.91
N LYS A 171 12.14 9.19 25.72
CA LYS A 171 10.71 9.42 25.92
C LYS A 171 10.14 10.07 24.65
N PRO A 172 9.91 9.29 23.58
CA PRO A 172 9.37 9.81 22.34
C PRO A 172 8.01 10.49 22.59
N ALA A 173 7.83 11.69 22.04
CA ALA A 173 6.57 12.42 22.02
C ALA A 173 6.11 12.55 20.56
N THR A 174 5.24 11.62 20.12
CA THR A 174 4.87 11.47 18.70
C THR A 174 4.03 12.63 18.15
N ASP A 175 3.28 13.32 19.01
CA ASP A 175 2.59 14.58 18.72
C ASP A 175 3.58 15.70 18.35
N SER A 176 4.72 15.77 19.04
CA SER A 176 5.76 16.77 18.77
C SER A 176 6.39 16.58 17.39
N LEU A 177 6.47 15.35 16.89
CA LEU A 177 6.90 15.09 15.51
C LEU A 177 5.89 15.66 14.51
N LEU A 178 4.58 15.41 14.73
CA LEU A 178 3.53 15.94 13.85
C LEU A 178 3.52 17.46 13.84
N LEU A 179 3.71 18.10 15.00
CA LEU A 179 3.85 19.56 15.10
C LEU A 179 5.07 20.08 14.34
N ASN A 180 6.21 19.40 14.43
CA ASN A 180 7.45 19.79 13.74
C ASN A 180 7.27 19.78 12.21
N VAL A 181 6.55 18.79 11.67
CA VAL A 181 6.25 18.70 10.24
C VAL A 181 4.99 19.46 9.82
N ASN A 182 4.42 20.30 10.71
CA ASN A 182 3.18 21.06 10.49
C ASN A 182 1.96 20.20 10.09
N PHE A 183 1.90 18.96 10.58
CA PHE A 183 0.93 17.94 10.18
C PHE A 183 0.92 17.65 8.66
N ASP A 184 1.97 18.02 7.93
CA ASP A 184 2.03 17.70 6.50
C ASP A 184 2.06 16.19 6.30
N TYR A 185 1.28 15.69 5.35
CA TYR A 185 1.06 14.25 5.11
C TYR A 185 0.54 13.44 6.32
N PHE A 186 0.00 14.05 7.38
CA PHE A 186 -0.33 13.29 8.60
C PHE A 186 -1.34 12.15 8.33
N LYS A 187 -2.38 12.37 7.50
CA LYS A 187 -3.35 11.31 7.14
C LYS A 187 -2.65 10.11 6.49
N LYS A 188 -1.76 10.38 5.53
CA LYS A 188 -0.94 9.36 4.87
C LYS A 188 -0.05 8.63 5.88
N PHE A 189 0.60 9.35 6.79
CA PHE A 189 1.43 8.73 7.82
C PHE A 189 0.60 7.82 8.76
N ILE A 190 -0.57 8.28 9.22
CA ILE A 190 -1.49 7.51 10.07
C ILE A 190 -1.96 6.25 9.35
N LYS A 191 -2.38 6.36 8.08
CA LYS A 191 -2.68 5.23 7.20
C LYS A 191 -1.52 4.23 7.14
N MET A 192 -0.31 4.71 6.84
CA MET A 192 0.85 3.84 6.74
C MET A 192 1.13 3.15 8.07
N ALA A 193 1.05 3.87 9.19
CA ALA A 193 1.22 3.30 10.52
C ALA A 193 0.16 2.22 10.79
N ALA A 194 -1.10 2.41 10.38
CA ALA A 194 -2.14 1.40 10.51
C ALA A 194 -1.86 0.16 9.66
N ASN A 195 -1.55 0.35 8.38
CA ASN A 195 -1.26 -0.71 7.42
C ASN A 195 -0.07 -1.57 7.85
N PHE A 196 0.91 -1.00 8.55
CA PHE A 196 2.07 -1.72 9.07
C PHE A 196 1.96 -2.10 10.56
N ASN A 197 0.78 -2.01 11.17
CA ASN A 197 0.49 -2.31 12.58
C ASN A 197 1.39 -1.56 13.58
N LYS A 198 1.58 -0.27 13.34
CA LYS A 198 2.33 0.69 14.15
C LYS A 198 1.49 1.86 14.64
N LEU A 199 0.22 1.96 14.24
CA LEU A 199 -0.66 3.06 14.63
C LEU A 199 -0.83 3.13 16.15
N ASP A 200 -1.20 2.03 16.80
CA ASP A 200 -1.35 1.99 18.26
C ASP A 200 -0.07 2.38 18.99
N THR A 201 1.10 1.88 18.53
CA THR A 201 2.40 2.29 19.08
C THR A 201 2.60 3.80 18.94
N PHE A 202 2.29 4.37 17.78
CA PHE A 202 2.43 5.79 17.53
C PHE A 202 1.51 6.63 18.42
N LEU A 203 0.24 6.24 18.56
CA LEU A 203 -0.76 6.97 19.35
C LEU A 203 -0.54 6.86 20.86
N ASN A 204 0.01 5.74 21.34
CA ASN A 204 0.33 5.55 22.76
C ASN A 204 1.56 6.33 23.22
N LEU A 205 2.36 6.87 22.29
CA LEU A 205 3.54 7.69 22.58
C LEU A 205 3.25 9.21 22.55
N MET A 206 1.98 9.61 22.56
CA MET A 206 1.54 10.99 22.70
C MET A 206 0.50 11.12 23.82
N PRO A 207 0.21 12.34 24.33
CA PRO A 207 -0.87 12.55 25.28
C PRO A 207 -2.22 12.09 24.72
N ALA A 208 -3.11 11.58 25.58
CA ALA A 208 -4.43 11.07 25.18
C ALA A 208 -5.30 12.12 24.47
N SER A 209 -5.22 13.38 24.89
CA SER A 209 -5.90 14.49 24.21
C SER A 209 -5.35 14.72 22.79
N SER A 210 -4.05 14.51 22.58
CA SER A 210 -3.42 14.65 21.27
C SER A 210 -3.81 13.51 20.34
N SER A 211 -3.84 12.27 20.83
CA SER A 211 -4.28 11.13 20.01
C SER A 211 -5.74 11.27 19.60
N GLU A 212 -6.60 11.77 20.49
CA GLU A 212 -7.99 12.08 20.17
C GLU A 212 -8.12 13.16 19.09
N VAL A 213 -7.36 14.26 19.19
CA VAL A 213 -7.35 15.33 18.17
C VAL A 213 -6.85 14.80 16.82
N VAL A 214 -5.79 14.00 16.81
CA VAL A 214 -5.24 13.38 15.59
C VAL A 214 -6.29 12.49 14.93
N MET A 215 -6.97 11.63 15.69
CA MET A 215 -7.97 10.72 15.14
C MET A 215 -9.25 11.46 14.71
N LYS A 216 -9.65 12.51 15.43
CA LYS A 216 -10.73 13.41 14.99
C LYS A 216 -10.39 14.05 13.65
N ALA A 217 -9.18 14.57 13.47
CA ALA A 217 -8.73 15.16 12.22
C ALA A 217 -8.63 14.13 11.09
N PHE A 218 -8.22 12.90 11.41
CA PHE A 218 -8.10 11.80 10.45
C PHE A 218 -9.44 11.44 9.82
N VAL A 219 -10.53 11.41 10.60
CA VAL A 219 -11.88 11.09 10.09
C VAL A 219 -12.69 12.30 9.60
N SER A 220 -12.11 13.49 9.65
CA SER A 220 -12.82 14.72 9.27
C SER A 220 -12.70 15.03 7.78
N LYS A 221 -13.79 15.57 7.22
CA LYS A 221 -13.86 16.11 5.84
C LYS A 221 -13.48 15.08 4.77
N LEU A 222 -13.85 13.82 4.95
CA LEU A 222 -13.55 12.74 4.00
C LEU A 222 -14.27 12.97 2.66
N GLU A 223 -15.44 13.60 2.72
CA GLU A 223 -16.26 13.94 1.55
C GLU A 223 -15.67 15.04 0.67
N ALA A 224 -14.75 15.85 1.21
CA ALA A 224 -14.09 16.93 0.48
C ALA A 224 -12.98 16.42 -0.44
N ALA A 225 -12.53 15.17 -0.26
CA ALA A 225 -11.56 14.55 -1.15
C ALA A 225 -12.21 14.14 -2.47
N ASN A 226 -11.48 14.31 -3.58
CA ASN A 226 -11.95 13.91 -4.91
C ASN A 226 -12.09 12.38 -5.05
N THR A 227 -11.25 11.63 -4.34
CA THR A 227 -11.25 10.16 -4.33
C THR A 227 -11.86 9.63 -3.03
N LEU A 228 -12.11 8.32 -2.97
CA LEU A 228 -12.55 7.63 -1.75
C LEU A 228 -11.38 7.18 -0.86
N GLU A 229 -10.14 7.45 -1.28
CA GLU A 229 -8.92 6.93 -0.63
C GLU A 229 -8.93 7.24 0.87
N ASP A 230 -9.11 8.51 1.25
CA ASP A 230 -9.20 8.95 2.65
C ASP A 230 -10.25 8.17 3.46
N ALA A 231 -11.42 7.87 2.88
CA ALA A 231 -12.49 7.15 3.56
C ALA A 231 -12.18 5.65 3.71
N VAL A 232 -11.60 5.06 2.68
CA VAL A 232 -11.10 3.67 2.69
C VAL A 232 -10.01 3.52 3.75
N ASP A 233 -9.06 4.45 3.78
CA ASP A 233 -7.97 4.48 4.77
C ASP A 233 -8.48 4.54 6.20
N VAL A 234 -9.57 5.30 6.44
CA VAL A 234 -10.24 5.37 7.74
C VAL A 234 -10.92 4.05 8.09
N ALA A 235 -11.68 3.46 7.16
CA ALA A 235 -12.33 2.16 7.35
C ALA A 235 -11.31 1.08 7.76
N ASP A 236 -10.18 1.07 7.05
CA ASP A 236 -9.09 0.15 7.21
C ASP A 236 -8.33 0.31 8.53
N SER A 237 -7.99 1.56 8.84
CA SER A 237 -7.21 1.89 10.03
C SER A 237 -7.96 1.57 11.32
N TYR A 238 -9.30 1.60 11.30
CA TYR A 238 -10.13 1.30 12.46
C TYR A 238 -9.84 -0.09 13.06
N SER A 239 -9.57 -1.08 12.20
CA SER A 239 -9.23 -2.44 12.63
C SER A 239 -7.86 -2.57 13.30
N SER A 240 -7.00 -1.56 13.19
CA SER A 240 -5.65 -1.54 13.78
C SER A 240 -5.58 -0.88 15.15
N ILE A 241 -6.72 -0.36 15.64
CA ILE A 241 -6.80 0.35 16.92
C ILE A 241 -7.34 -0.59 17.99
N ASN A 242 -6.54 -0.92 19.00
CA ASN A 242 -6.99 -1.80 20.08
C ASN A 242 -7.66 -1.04 21.23
N ASN A 243 -7.40 0.27 21.36
CA ASN A 243 -7.98 1.10 22.41
C ASN A 243 -9.48 1.32 22.18
N LYS A 244 -10.32 0.68 23.01
CA LYS A 244 -11.79 0.74 22.91
C LYS A 244 -12.37 2.14 23.08
N ASN A 245 -11.79 2.96 23.95
CA ASN A 245 -12.23 4.35 24.13
C ASN A 245 -11.94 5.17 22.87
N LEU A 246 -10.77 4.96 22.26
CA LEU A 246 -10.42 5.64 21.02
C LEU A 246 -11.32 5.19 19.86
N GLN A 247 -11.64 3.89 19.75
CA GLN A 247 -12.61 3.37 18.79
C GLN A 247 -13.99 4.03 18.96
N ALA A 248 -14.48 4.14 20.20
CA ALA A 248 -15.74 4.80 20.50
C ALA A 248 -15.73 6.30 20.12
N ASN A 249 -14.64 7.01 20.41
CA ASN A 249 -14.48 8.41 20.03
C ASN A 249 -14.47 8.58 18.51
N ILE A 250 -13.79 7.71 17.77
CA ILE A 250 -13.77 7.71 16.30
C ILE A 250 -15.18 7.51 15.74
N LEU A 251 -15.95 6.55 16.28
CA LEU A 251 -17.34 6.35 15.88
C LEU A 251 -18.20 7.60 16.17
N SER A 252 -18.03 8.24 17.32
CA SER A 252 -18.68 9.51 17.63
C SER A 252 -18.34 10.60 16.61
N TYR A 253 -17.07 10.72 16.21
CA TYR A 253 -16.65 11.67 15.19
C TYR A 253 -17.20 11.37 13.81
N VAL A 254 -17.37 10.10 13.44
CA VAL A 254 -18.08 9.70 12.21
C VAL A 254 -19.54 10.18 12.25
N ASN A 255 -20.25 9.98 13.38
CA ASN A 255 -21.62 10.48 13.53
C ASN A 255 -21.72 12.00 13.39
N LEU A 256 -20.81 12.75 14.04
CA LEU A 256 -20.81 14.21 13.95
C LEU A 256 -20.56 14.71 12.52
N ASN A 257 -19.70 14.02 11.75
CA ASN A 257 -19.49 14.39 10.35
C ASN A 257 -20.67 13.97 9.46
N GLU A 258 -21.34 12.84 9.75
CA GLU A 258 -22.58 12.42 9.10
C GLU A 258 -23.67 13.50 9.25
N GLU A 259 -23.93 13.93 10.48
CA GLU A 259 -24.89 14.98 10.84
C GLU A 259 -24.53 16.30 10.15
N ARG A 260 -23.27 16.73 10.24
CA ARG A 260 -22.79 17.94 9.55
C ARG A 260 -23.02 17.85 8.03
N CYS A 261 -22.73 16.72 7.41
CA CYS A 261 -22.99 16.53 5.98
C CYS A 261 -24.50 16.53 5.69
N ALA A 262 -25.32 16.06 6.63
CA ALA A 262 -26.76 16.09 6.50
C ALA A 262 -27.34 17.51 6.53
N ASP A 263 -26.93 18.31 7.51
CA ASP A 263 -27.35 19.70 7.66
C ASP A 263 -26.93 20.57 6.46
N ASN A 264 -25.79 20.24 5.84
CA ASN A 264 -25.27 20.96 4.67
C ASN A 264 -25.72 20.36 3.32
N ASN A 265 -26.67 19.43 3.31
CA ASN A 265 -27.12 18.73 2.09
C ASN A 265 -25.98 18.11 1.25
N ASN A 266 -24.87 17.72 1.91
CA ASN A 266 -23.75 17.07 1.25
C ASN A 266 -24.02 15.57 1.13
N TYR A 267 -24.61 15.19 0.00
CA TYR A 267 -25.05 13.83 -0.26
C TYR A 267 -23.91 12.81 -0.25
N ARG A 268 -22.79 13.13 -0.92
CA ARG A 268 -21.56 12.32 -0.91
C ARG A 268 -21.09 12.03 0.52
N GLY A 269 -21.08 13.06 1.36
CA GLY A 269 -20.70 12.92 2.77
C GLY A 269 -21.65 12.05 3.58
N LYS A 270 -22.97 12.17 3.36
CA LYS A 270 -23.96 11.27 4.00
C LYS A 270 -23.65 9.81 3.69
N ILE A 271 -23.40 9.47 2.43
CA ILE A 271 -23.05 8.09 2.04
C ILE A 271 -21.78 7.65 2.78
N ILE A 272 -20.68 8.40 2.64
CA ILE A 272 -19.37 8.05 3.21
C ILE A 272 -19.48 7.78 4.71
N TYR A 273 -20.06 8.72 5.47
CA TYR A 273 -20.12 8.59 6.92
C TYR A 273 -21.13 7.54 7.39
N SER A 274 -22.26 7.36 6.69
CA SER A 274 -23.21 6.27 6.98
C SER A 274 -22.55 4.89 6.82
N LEU A 275 -21.72 4.73 5.78
CA LEU A 275 -21.03 3.46 5.51
C LEU A 275 -19.96 3.18 6.56
N LEU A 276 -19.15 4.18 6.90
CA LEU A 276 -18.15 4.07 7.97
C LEU A 276 -18.80 3.71 9.31
N LYS A 277 -19.91 4.35 9.65
CA LYS A 277 -20.68 4.04 10.86
C LYS A 277 -21.15 2.59 10.89
N THR A 278 -21.78 2.11 9.82
CA THR A 278 -22.23 0.71 9.73
C THR A 278 -21.05 -0.26 9.83
N ILE A 279 -19.93 0.05 9.16
CA ILE A 279 -18.70 -0.74 9.23
C ILE A 279 -18.17 -0.82 10.67
N PHE A 280 -18.03 0.31 11.35
CA PHE A 280 -17.49 0.37 12.71
C PHE A 280 -18.38 -0.34 13.72
N LEU A 281 -19.70 -0.20 13.60
CA LEU A 281 -20.65 -0.93 14.42
C LEU A 281 -20.59 -2.44 14.17
N SER A 282 -20.42 -2.87 12.91
CA SER A 282 -20.32 -4.29 12.57
C SER A 282 -19.01 -4.94 13.00
N ALA A 283 -17.93 -4.16 13.12
CA ALA A 283 -16.64 -4.63 13.58
C ALA A 283 -16.67 -5.04 15.07
N ASP A 284 -17.60 -4.48 15.85
CA ASP A 284 -17.91 -4.97 17.19
C ASP A 284 -18.86 -6.18 17.12
N SER A 285 -18.32 -7.36 17.39
CA SER A 285 -19.07 -8.62 17.32
C SER A 285 -20.24 -8.69 18.29
N SER A 286 -20.28 -7.85 19.34
CA SER A 286 -21.41 -7.77 20.26
C SER A 286 -22.67 -7.21 19.61
N ASN A 287 -22.53 -6.37 18.57
CA ASN A 287 -23.64 -5.76 17.85
C ASN A 287 -24.37 -6.72 16.90
N LYS A 288 -23.74 -7.84 16.53
CA LYS A 288 -24.32 -8.89 15.65
C LYS A 288 -24.89 -8.35 14.33
N ILE A 289 -24.25 -7.33 13.76
CA ILE A 289 -24.67 -6.72 12.49
C ILE A 289 -24.13 -7.54 11.33
N ASP A 290 -25.03 -8.04 10.47
CA ASP A 290 -24.66 -8.51 9.14
C ASP A 290 -24.44 -7.29 8.24
N ILE A 291 -23.17 -6.98 7.99
CA ILE A 291 -22.79 -5.83 7.17
C ILE A 291 -23.25 -5.96 5.72
N SER A 292 -23.30 -7.18 5.18
CA SER A 292 -23.70 -7.41 3.79
C SER A 292 -25.18 -7.10 3.62
N ALA A 293 -26.00 -7.55 4.56
CA ALA A 293 -27.44 -7.24 4.58
C ALA A 293 -27.70 -5.75 4.87
N ALA A 294 -27.01 -5.17 5.86
CA ALA A 294 -27.23 -3.77 6.26
C ALA A 294 -26.87 -2.76 5.15
N ILE A 295 -25.89 -3.09 4.31
CA ILE A 295 -25.42 -2.22 3.24
C ILE A 295 -25.91 -2.68 1.86
N GLY A 296 -26.51 -3.87 1.80
CA GLY A 296 -27.06 -4.47 0.58
C GLY A 296 -26.02 -5.05 -0.37
N ILE A 297 -24.78 -5.34 0.03
CA ILE A 297 -23.75 -5.94 -0.85
C ILE A 297 -23.87 -7.47 -0.91
N PRO A 298 -23.29 -8.15 -1.92
CA PRO A 298 -23.22 -9.61 -1.95
C PRO A 298 -22.60 -10.19 -0.66
N PRO A 299 -22.98 -11.41 -0.24
CA PRO A 299 -22.48 -12.00 0.99
C PRO A 299 -20.95 -12.03 1.05
N ILE A 300 -20.35 -11.45 2.08
CA ILE A 300 -18.89 -11.47 2.27
C ILE A 300 -18.40 -12.60 3.18
N TYR A 301 -19.32 -13.26 3.88
CA TYR A 301 -19.03 -14.30 4.88
C TYR A 301 -18.95 -15.70 4.30
N THR A 302 -19.60 -15.93 3.15
CA THR A 302 -19.69 -17.24 2.52
C THR A 302 -19.59 -17.13 1.01
N ILE A 303 -19.20 -18.22 0.35
CA ILE A 303 -19.28 -18.38 -1.10
C ILE A 303 -19.62 -19.83 -1.44
N ASP A 304 -20.59 -20.02 -2.33
CA ASP A 304 -20.98 -21.35 -2.80
C ASP A 304 -19.96 -21.86 -3.82
N ASN A 305 -19.59 -23.15 -3.74
CA ASN A 305 -18.74 -23.79 -4.73
C ASN A 305 -19.30 -23.68 -6.15
N LYS A 306 -20.63 -23.64 -6.31
CA LYS A 306 -21.27 -23.43 -7.61
C LYS A 306 -20.96 -22.05 -8.20
N ALA A 307 -20.81 -21.02 -7.36
CA ALA A 307 -20.43 -19.69 -7.82
C ALA A 307 -18.96 -19.59 -8.25
N LEU A 308 -18.15 -20.60 -7.87
CA LEU A 308 -16.74 -20.72 -8.26
C LEU A 308 -16.52 -21.63 -9.47
N ALA A 309 -17.50 -22.47 -9.81
CA ALA A 309 -17.40 -23.42 -10.89
C ALA A 309 -17.76 -22.75 -12.23
N ASP A 310 -17.05 -23.12 -13.28
CA ASP A 310 -17.44 -22.79 -14.65
C ASP A 310 -18.60 -23.66 -15.16
N ASP A 311 -19.05 -23.41 -16.40
CA ASP A 311 -20.16 -24.13 -17.03
C ASP A 311 -19.94 -25.65 -17.14
N SER A 312 -18.70 -26.12 -16.99
CA SER A 312 -18.32 -27.54 -16.98
C SER A 312 -18.18 -28.13 -15.57
N GLY A 313 -18.57 -27.37 -14.54
CA GLY A 313 -18.47 -27.75 -13.13
C GLY A 313 -17.04 -27.71 -12.58
N ARG A 314 -16.11 -27.00 -13.24
CA ARG A 314 -14.69 -26.93 -12.84
C ARG A 314 -14.43 -25.66 -12.06
N ILE A 315 -13.82 -25.78 -10.89
CA ILE A 315 -13.26 -24.67 -10.14
C ILE A 315 -11.80 -24.52 -10.59
N VAL A 316 -11.51 -23.47 -11.36
CA VAL A 316 -10.18 -23.23 -11.91
C VAL A 316 -9.44 -22.21 -11.04
N GLN A 317 -8.22 -22.56 -10.65
CA GLN A 317 -7.34 -21.69 -9.89
C GLN A 317 -6.07 -21.38 -10.68
N GLN A 318 -5.60 -20.15 -10.56
CA GLN A 318 -4.30 -19.74 -11.06
C GLN A 318 -3.42 -19.22 -9.92
N VAL A 319 -2.19 -19.69 -9.88
CA VAL A 319 -1.23 -19.36 -8.83
C VAL A 319 0.02 -18.77 -9.46
N PHE A 320 0.33 -17.53 -9.09
CA PHE A 320 1.47 -16.77 -9.58
C PHE A 320 2.66 -16.91 -8.64
N PHE A 321 3.75 -17.52 -9.12
CA PHE A 321 5.07 -17.56 -8.47
C PHE A 321 6.09 -16.71 -9.24
N TYR A 322 7.13 -16.26 -8.55
CA TYR A 322 8.18 -15.40 -9.10
C TYR A 322 9.56 -16.04 -8.91
N GLY A 323 10.48 -15.76 -9.84
CA GLY A 323 11.80 -16.38 -9.93
C GLY A 323 12.84 -15.89 -8.92
N ASP A 324 12.43 -15.20 -7.85
CA ASP A 324 13.30 -14.75 -6.77
C ASP A 324 13.65 -15.89 -5.80
N GLU A 325 14.51 -15.60 -4.81
CA GLU A 325 14.96 -16.60 -3.83
C GLU A 325 13.77 -17.21 -3.05
N ASP A 326 12.77 -16.41 -2.68
CA ASP A 326 11.57 -16.85 -1.98
C ASP A 326 10.74 -17.82 -2.84
N GLY A 327 10.44 -17.45 -4.08
CA GLY A 327 9.66 -18.28 -4.99
C GLY A 327 10.36 -19.59 -5.33
N GLN A 328 11.67 -19.58 -5.58
CA GLN A 328 12.46 -20.79 -5.79
C GLN A 328 12.45 -21.71 -4.57
N LYS A 329 12.53 -21.14 -3.36
CA LYS A 329 12.53 -21.88 -2.08
C LYS A 329 11.19 -22.52 -1.76
N PHE A 330 10.08 -21.78 -1.94
CA PHE A 330 8.76 -22.22 -1.50
C PHE A 330 7.96 -22.98 -2.58
N PHE A 331 8.30 -22.87 -3.86
CA PHE A 331 7.60 -23.59 -4.92
C PHE A 331 7.63 -25.11 -4.77
N PRO A 332 8.77 -25.78 -4.47
CA PRO A 332 8.78 -27.22 -4.24
C PRO A 332 7.88 -27.64 -3.08
N GLN A 333 7.88 -26.87 -1.99
CA GLN A 333 7.03 -27.11 -0.83
C GLN A 333 5.55 -26.99 -1.19
N TYR A 334 5.20 -26.00 -2.01
CA TYR A 334 3.84 -25.82 -2.51
C TYR A 334 3.35 -27.03 -3.31
N VAL A 335 4.12 -27.47 -4.32
CA VAL A 335 3.74 -28.63 -5.14
C VAL A 335 3.68 -29.91 -4.31
N ASN A 336 4.64 -30.13 -3.40
CA ASN A 336 4.70 -31.33 -2.57
C ASN A 336 3.63 -31.38 -1.47
N SER A 337 2.92 -30.28 -1.21
CA SER A 337 1.83 -30.24 -0.23
C SER A 337 0.57 -30.98 -0.69
N PHE A 338 0.44 -31.26 -1.98
CA PHE A 338 -0.72 -31.93 -2.57
C PHE A 338 -0.57 -33.45 -2.50
N SER A 339 -1.46 -34.09 -1.76
CA SER A 339 -1.50 -35.55 -1.61
C SER A 339 -1.88 -36.24 -2.91
N THR A 340 -1.09 -37.20 -3.36
CA THR A 340 -1.38 -38.03 -4.56
C THR A 340 -2.63 -38.90 -4.41
N LYS A 341 -3.19 -39.03 -3.20
CA LYS A 341 -4.47 -39.71 -2.95
C LYS A 341 -5.68 -38.88 -3.40
N GLU A 342 -5.52 -37.56 -3.45
CA GLU A 342 -6.60 -36.61 -3.76
C GLU A 342 -6.34 -35.86 -5.07
N TRP A 343 -5.07 -35.73 -5.46
CA TRP A 343 -4.62 -34.89 -6.56
C TRP A 343 -3.77 -35.65 -7.57
N LYS A 344 -4.03 -35.39 -8.86
CA LYS A 344 -3.16 -35.74 -9.97
C LYS A 344 -2.28 -34.55 -10.31
N ILE A 345 -0.96 -34.72 -10.16
CA ILE A 345 0.05 -33.69 -10.43
C ILE A 345 0.71 -34.00 -11.78
N ASN A 346 0.62 -33.06 -12.73
CA ASN A 346 1.29 -33.14 -14.02
C ASN A 346 2.41 -32.10 -14.11
N SER A 347 3.64 -32.60 -14.03
CA SER A 347 4.87 -31.80 -14.07
C SER A 347 5.58 -31.80 -15.43
N SER A 348 4.95 -32.36 -16.48
CA SER A 348 5.57 -32.48 -17.81
C SER A 348 5.74 -31.14 -18.54
N PHE A 349 4.99 -30.11 -18.15
CA PHE A 349 5.14 -28.76 -18.70
C PHE A 349 6.39 -28.08 -18.14
N LYS A 350 7.14 -27.44 -19.04
CA LYS A 350 8.40 -26.74 -18.71
C LYS A 350 8.19 -25.47 -17.91
N GLU A 351 7.03 -24.82 -18.06
CA GLU A 351 6.76 -23.47 -17.55
C GLU A 351 5.72 -23.45 -16.41
N TRP A 352 4.93 -24.50 -16.24
CA TRP A 352 3.94 -24.61 -15.17
C TRP A 352 3.78 -26.05 -14.68
N VAL A 353 2.99 -26.22 -13.63
CA VAL A 353 2.52 -27.52 -13.13
C VAL A 353 1.00 -27.47 -13.10
N GLU A 354 0.36 -28.56 -13.55
CA GLU A 354 -1.08 -28.74 -13.37
C GLU A 354 -1.34 -29.64 -12.16
N ILE A 355 -2.28 -29.26 -11.29
CA ILE A 355 -2.67 -30.04 -10.12
C ILE A 355 -4.20 -30.15 -10.16
N LYS A 356 -4.73 -31.35 -10.40
CA LYS A 356 -6.16 -31.57 -10.62
C LYS A 356 -6.71 -32.56 -9.61
N SER A 357 -7.88 -32.28 -9.04
CA SER A 357 -8.56 -33.25 -8.18
C SER A 357 -8.83 -34.56 -8.93
N ILE A 358 -8.69 -35.68 -8.23
CA ILE A 358 -8.95 -37.02 -8.79
C ILE A 358 -10.46 -37.29 -8.86
N LYS A 359 -11.21 -36.77 -7.88
CA LYS A 359 -12.66 -36.95 -7.74
C LYS A 359 -13.39 -35.61 -7.84
N ASP A 360 -14.70 -35.68 -8.03
CA ASP A 360 -15.57 -34.53 -7.90
C ASP A 360 -15.59 -34.00 -6.45
N PRO A 361 -15.73 -32.68 -6.24
CA PRO A 361 -15.83 -31.64 -7.27
C PRO A 361 -14.50 -31.41 -8.01
N LYS A 362 -14.57 -31.00 -9.29
CA LYS A 362 -13.40 -30.76 -10.14
C LYS A 362 -12.70 -29.47 -9.71
N VAL A 363 -11.57 -29.58 -9.02
CA VAL A 363 -10.72 -28.45 -8.62
C VAL A 363 -9.40 -28.53 -9.37
N TRP A 364 -9.14 -27.57 -10.25
CA TRP A 364 -8.00 -27.56 -11.16
C TRP A 364 -7.11 -26.35 -10.90
N ILE A 365 -5.86 -26.59 -10.53
CA ILE A 365 -4.89 -25.55 -10.17
C ILE A 365 -3.80 -25.53 -11.22
N TYR A 366 -3.50 -24.33 -11.70
CA TYR A 366 -2.42 -24.06 -12.63
C TYR A 366 -1.43 -23.10 -11.98
N VAL A 367 -0.20 -23.57 -11.78
CA VAL A 367 0.85 -22.79 -11.10
C VAL A 367 2.06 -22.64 -12.01
N ASN A 368 2.46 -21.41 -12.31
CA ASN A 368 3.67 -21.19 -13.09
C ASN A 368 4.91 -21.54 -12.26
N ARG A 369 5.97 -21.97 -12.92
CA ARG A 369 7.26 -22.24 -12.26
C ARG A 369 7.98 -20.89 -12.02
N PRO A 370 8.68 -20.73 -10.88
CA PRO A 370 9.52 -19.57 -10.59
C PRO A 370 10.83 -19.65 -11.39
N LEU A 371 10.75 -19.54 -12.72
CA LEU A 371 11.93 -19.53 -13.59
C LEU A 371 12.74 -18.25 -13.40
N ASN A 372 14.01 -18.24 -13.83
CA ASN A 372 14.95 -17.14 -13.55
C ASN A 372 14.36 -15.75 -13.87
N ASN A 373 14.24 -14.92 -12.83
CA ASN A 373 13.63 -13.59 -12.90
C ASN A 373 14.53 -12.56 -13.61
N ASP A 374 15.85 -12.61 -13.42
CA ASP A 374 16.81 -11.71 -14.09
C ASP A 374 16.72 -11.81 -15.63
N LYS A 375 16.31 -12.97 -16.13
CA LYS A 375 16.06 -13.25 -17.55
C LYS A 375 14.59 -13.12 -17.96
N ASN A 376 13.71 -12.63 -17.07
CA ASN A 376 12.25 -12.53 -17.25
C ASN A 376 11.57 -13.84 -17.69
N LEU A 377 12.11 -15.00 -17.29
CA LEU A 377 11.57 -16.29 -17.70
C LEU A 377 10.30 -16.69 -16.93
N ASP A 378 10.18 -16.29 -15.66
CA ASP A 378 8.96 -16.45 -14.87
C ASP A 378 7.81 -15.62 -15.44
N ASP A 379 8.09 -14.37 -15.81
CA ASP A 379 7.15 -13.43 -16.41
C ASP A 379 6.60 -13.99 -17.73
N THR A 380 7.50 -14.53 -18.57
CA THR A 380 7.16 -15.22 -19.83
C THR A 380 6.30 -16.46 -19.57
N ALA A 381 6.65 -17.29 -18.59
CA ALA A 381 5.88 -18.47 -18.21
C ALA A 381 4.45 -18.12 -17.76
N GLN A 382 4.27 -17.01 -17.03
CA GLN A 382 2.94 -16.52 -16.64
C GLN A 382 2.10 -16.10 -17.86
N VAL A 383 2.71 -15.42 -18.84
CA VAL A 383 2.03 -15.02 -20.09
C VAL A 383 1.62 -16.25 -20.90
N HIS A 384 2.51 -17.23 -21.06
CA HIS A 384 2.20 -18.47 -21.77
C HIS A 384 1.11 -19.28 -21.06
N LEU A 385 1.13 -19.33 -19.72
CA LEU A 385 0.07 -19.97 -18.96
C LEU A 385 -1.29 -19.27 -19.18
N ASN A 386 -1.35 -17.95 -19.17
CA ASN A 386 -2.57 -17.19 -19.49
C ASN A 386 -3.11 -17.53 -20.89
N ALA A 387 -2.22 -17.59 -21.88
CA ALA A 387 -2.60 -17.96 -23.25
C ALA A 387 -3.14 -19.40 -23.31
N TYR A 388 -2.52 -20.34 -22.57
CA TYR A 388 -2.99 -21.71 -22.45
C TYR A 388 -4.38 -21.78 -21.80
N LEU A 389 -4.60 -21.10 -20.68
CA LEU A 389 -5.89 -21.08 -19.99
C LEU A 389 -7.00 -20.53 -20.91
N LYS A 390 -6.75 -19.41 -21.58
CA LYS A 390 -7.67 -18.81 -22.56
C LYS A 390 -7.99 -19.77 -23.71
N LYS A 391 -6.96 -20.38 -24.31
CA LYS A 391 -7.12 -21.32 -25.43
C LYS A 391 -7.99 -22.54 -25.06
N ASN A 392 -7.93 -22.98 -23.81
CA ASN A 392 -8.66 -24.15 -23.32
C ASN A 392 -10.00 -23.79 -22.65
N ASN A 393 -10.45 -22.53 -22.75
CA ASN A 393 -11.65 -22.02 -22.07
C ASN A 393 -11.65 -22.35 -20.57
N LEU A 394 -10.52 -22.08 -19.93
CA LEU A 394 -10.32 -22.21 -18.49
C LEU A 394 -10.28 -20.79 -17.92
N LYS A 395 -11.28 -20.46 -17.10
CA LYS A 395 -11.46 -19.14 -16.50
C LYS A 395 -11.15 -19.20 -15.01
N PRO A 396 -9.99 -18.71 -14.54
CA PRO A 396 -9.63 -18.77 -13.13
C PRO A 396 -10.59 -17.94 -12.27
N THR A 397 -11.40 -18.62 -11.45
CA THR A 397 -12.26 -17.96 -10.46
C THR A 397 -11.54 -17.76 -9.12
N ILE A 398 -10.36 -18.39 -8.95
CA ILE A 398 -9.49 -18.22 -7.79
C ILE A 398 -8.09 -17.83 -8.28
N VAL A 399 -7.58 -16.71 -7.79
CA VAL A 399 -6.23 -16.23 -8.07
C VAL A 399 -5.41 -16.17 -6.79
N THR A 400 -4.22 -16.74 -6.80
CA THR A 400 -3.27 -16.65 -5.67
C THR A 400 -1.99 -15.96 -6.13
N HIS A 401 -1.60 -14.90 -5.43
CA HIS A 401 -0.31 -14.24 -5.59
C HIS A 401 0.70 -14.79 -4.55
N ARG A 402 1.74 -15.49 -5.02
CA ARG A 402 2.86 -16.03 -4.22
C ARG A 402 4.16 -15.33 -4.62
N GLY A 403 4.22 -14.04 -4.33
CA GLY A 403 5.42 -13.22 -4.51
C GLY A 403 5.52 -12.14 -3.43
N HIS A 404 6.59 -11.35 -3.49
CA HIS A 404 6.69 -10.11 -2.73
C HIS A 404 5.76 -9.01 -3.28
N SER A 405 5.54 -7.97 -2.46
CA SER A 405 4.63 -6.86 -2.77
C SER A 405 4.93 -6.15 -4.09
N TYR A 406 6.22 -6.02 -4.43
CA TYR A 406 6.68 -5.36 -5.66
C TYR A 406 6.37 -6.17 -6.93
N TRP A 407 5.93 -7.42 -6.80
CA TRP A 407 5.43 -8.22 -7.91
C TRP A 407 3.92 -8.13 -8.11
N LEU A 408 3.18 -7.51 -7.19
CA LEU A 408 1.72 -7.55 -7.20
C LEU A 408 1.14 -6.86 -8.45
N ASP A 409 1.69 -5.72 -8.87
CA ASP A 409 1.27 -5.03 -10.10
C ASP A 409 1.37 -5.93 -11.33
N ARG A 410 2.42 -6.77 -11.39
CA ARG A 410 2.58 -7.77 -12.45
C ARG A 410 1.49 -8.83 -12.40
N THR A 411 1.08 -9.29 -11.21
CA THR A 411 -0.08 -10.20 -11.09
C THR A 411 -1.36 -9.50 -11.54
N MET A 412 -1.63 -8.30 -11.06
CA MET A 412 -2.87 -7.56 -11.36
C MET A 412 -3.04 -7.33 -12.86
N ALA A 413 -1.97 -6.93 -13.55
CA ALA A 413 -1.97 -6.77 -15.01
C ALA A 413 -2.24 -8.08 -15.80
N ARG A 414 -2.14 -9.25 -15.14
CA ARG A 414 -2.35 -10.58 -15.74
C ARG A 414 -3.69 -11.20 -15.38
N MET A 415 -4.47 -10.59 -14.49
CA MET A 415 -5.78 -11.08 -14.10
C MET A 415 -6.80 -10.80 -15.22
N ALA A 416 -7.71 -11.75 -15.43
CA ALA A 416 -8.75 -11.63 -16.45
C ALA A 416 -10.00 -10.84 -16.01
N GLY A 417 -10.07 -10.43 -14.74
CA GLY A 417 -11.19 -9.65 -14.18
C GLY A 417 -12.39 -10.46 -13.71
N ASP A 418 -12.27 -11.78 -13.66
CA ASP A 418 -13.32 -12.74 -13.30
C ASP A 418 -13.07 -13.48 -11.97
N ALA A 419 -12.02 -13.08 -11.23
CA ALA A 419 -11.69 -13.73 -9.98
C ALA A 419 -12.76 -13.46 -8.92
N LYS A 420 -13.23 -14.54 -8.28
CA LYS A 420 -14.18 -14.51 -7.15
C LYS A 420 -13.48 -14.66 -5.81
N ILE A 421 -12.30 -15.29 -5.79
CA ILE A 421 -11.43 -15.35 -4.61
C ILE A 421 -10.02 -14.90 -5.02
N ILE A 422 -9.45 -13.97 -4.26
CA ILE A 422 -8.07 -13.50 -4.45
C ILE A 422 -7.31 -13.71 -3.16
N VAL A 423 -6.19 -14.43 -3.22
CA VAL A 423 -5.30 -14.69 -2.09
C VAL A 423 -4.00 -13.94 -2.31
N LEU A 424 -3.81 -12.86 -1.56
CA LEU A 424 -2.60 -12.03 -1.60
C LEU A 424 -1.67 -12.45 -0.48
N GLY A 425 -0.78 -13.39 -0.80
CA GLY A 425 0.25 -13.88 0.12
C GLY A 425 1.48 -12.98 0.24
N SER A 426 1.45 -11.80 -0.37
CA SER A 426 2.54 -10.82 -0.35
C SER A 426 2.39 -9.79 0.76
N CYS A 427 3.51 -9.20 1.14
CA CYS A 427 3.55 -8.02 2.00
C CYS A 427 2.59 -6.93 1.51
N GLY A 428 1.86 -6.27 2.40
CA GLY A 428 1.09 -5.07 2.08
C GLY A 428 0.08 -5.22 0.92
N GLY A 429 -0.39 -6.43 0.60
CA GLY A 429 -1.43 -6.66 -0.42
C GLY A 429 -2.71 -5.85 -0.14
N TYR A 430 -2.88 -5.46 1.12
CA TYR A 430 -3.90 -4.54 1.61
C TYR A 430 -3.88 -3.14 0.94
N LYS A 431 -2.73 -2.66 0.47
CA LYS A 431 -2.63 -1.33 -0.18
C LYS A 431 -3.27 -1.28 -1.57
N ASN A 432 -3.46 -2.42 -2.21
CA ASN A 432 -3.95 -2.53 -3.58
C ASN A 432 -5.41 -3.01 -3.64
N LEU A 433 -6.13 -2.95 -2.53
CA LEU A 433 -7.51 -3.43 -2.46
C LEU A 433 -8.44 -2.63 -3.36
N SER A 434 -8.29 -1.30 -3.42
CA SER A 434 -9.08 -0.46 -4.33
C SER A 434 -8.92 -0.91 -5.78
N HIS A 435 -7.68 -1.06 -6.24
CA HIS A 435 -7.39 -1.48 -7.60
C HIS A 435 -7.85 -2.91 -7.89
N LEU A 436 -7.71 -3.84 -6.94
CA LEU A 436 -8.21 -5.22 -7.10
C LEU A 436 -9.72 -5.29 -7.18
N ILE A 437 -10.43 -4.45 -6.42
CA ILE A 437 -11.89 -4.35 -6.43
C ILE A 437 -12.37 -3.65 -7.71
N GLU A 438 -11.65 -2.68 -8.25
CA GLU A 438 -11.93 -2.10 -9.58
C GLU A 438 -11.88 -3.18 -10.67
N ILE A 439 -10.90 -4.08 -10.61
CA ILE A 439 -10.75 -5.18 -11.60
C ILE A 439 -11.73 -6.33 -11.31
N ASN A 440 -11.99 -6.65 -10.04
CA ASN A 440 -12.84 -7.76 -9.63
C ASN A 440 -13.82 -7.33 -8.50
N PRO A 441 -14.93 -6.64 -8.83
CA PRO A 441 -15.82 -6.01 -7.85
C PRO A 441 -16.41 -6.96 -6.81
N ASP A 442 -16.65 -8.22 -7.19
CA ASP A 442 -17.23 -9.21 -6.29
C ASP A 442 -16.19 -10.03 -5.52
N ALA A 443 -14.89 -9.84 -5.76
CA ALA A 443 -13.88 -10.74 -5.22
C ALA A 443 -13.83 -10.75 -3.69
N HIS A 444 -13.73 -11.95 -3.11
CA HIS A 444 -13.37 -12.15 -1.72
C HIS A 444 -11.84 -12.12 -1.61
N ILE A 445 -11.30 -11.13 -0.91
CA ILE A 445 -9.85 -10.91 -0.85
C ILE A 445 -9.32 -11.33 0.52
N ILE A 446 -8.44 -12.33 0.52
CA ILE A 446 -7.54 -12.61 1.64
C ILE A 446 -6.27 -11.79 1.41
N SER A 447 -5.85 -11.04 2.42
CA SER A 447 -4.67 -10.17 2.32
C SER A 447 -3.81 -10.25 3.56
N THR A 448 -2.58 -9.73 3.50
CA THR A 448 -1.74 -9.54 4.68
C THR A 448 -1.44 -8.06 4.91
N LYS A 449 -1.48 -7.63 6.18
CA LYS A 449 -1.07 -6.28 6.60
C LYS A 449 0.44 -6.11 6.46
N GLN A 450 1.20 -7.10 6.91
CA GLN A 450 2.65 -6.99 7.06
C GLN A 450 3.42 -7.90 6.10
N ILE A 451 3.80 -9.11 6.54
CA ILE A 451 4.61 -10.05 5.77
C ILE A 451 3.83 -11.35 5.64
N GLY A 452 3.47 -11.72 4.43
CA GLY A 452 3.03 -13.07 4.17
C GLY A 452 4.23 -14.02 4.21
N THR A 453 4.20 -15.00 5.10
CA THR A 453 5.21 -16.07 5.13
C THR A 453 4.77 -17.25 4.27
N GLY A 454 5.73 -17.91 3.61
CA GLY A 454 5.43 -19.04 2.73
C GLY A 454 4.66 -20.17 3.44
N ASN A 455 5.03 -20.47 4.68
CA ASN A 455 4.38 -21.50 5.48
C ASN A 455 2.91 -21.18 5.82
N ILE A 456 2.60 -19.94 6.19
CA ILE A 456 1.22 -19.57 6.54
C ILE A 456 0.35 -19.51 5.29
N ASN A 457 0.89 -18.96 4.19
CA ASN A 457 0.23 -18.99 2.89
C ASN A 457 -0.11 -20.41 2.44
N GLN A 458 0.79 -21.37 2.70
CA GLN A 458 0.53 -22.78 2.43
C GLN A 458 -0.66 -23.30 3.25
N ILE A 459 -0.74 -22.98 4.54
CA ILE A 459 -1.83 -23.41 5.41
C ILE A 459 -3.17 -22.84 4.92
N VAL A 460 -3.21 -21.55 4.57
CA VAL A 460 -4.42 -20.89 4.04
C VAL A 460 -4.86 -21.53 2.72
N THR A 461 -3.95 -21.69 1.76
CA THR A 461 -4.27 -22.28 0.45
C THR A 461 -4.67 -23.75 0.56
N ASN A 462 -4.03 -24.53 1.43
CA ASN A 462 -4.41 -25.91 1.69
C ASN A 462 -5.80 -26.02 2.32
N SER A 463 -6.10 -25.17 3.31
CA SER A 463 -7.42 -25.14 3.97
C SER A 463 -8.53 -24.76 2.99
N LEU A 464 -8.27 -23.79 2.11
CA LEU A 464 -9.17 -23.43 1.01
C LEU A 464 -9.40 -24.63 0.09
N ASN A 465 -8.33 -25.26 -0.40
CA ASN A 465 -8.41 -26.41 -1.29
C ASN A 465 -9.18 -27.60 -0.70
N GLN A 466 -8.97 -27.90 0.59
CA GLN A 466 -9.71 -28.95 1.29
C GLN A 466 -11.20 -28.60 1.43
N THR A 467 -11.53 -27.34 1.65
CA THR A 467 -12.93 -26.89 1.67
C THR A 467 -13.58 -27.06 0.30
N LEU A 468 -12.87 -26.66 -0.77
CA LEU A 468 -13.35 -26.82 -2.15
C LEU A 468 -13.57 -28.30 -2.50
N LEU A 469 -12.63 -29.19 -2.17
CA LEU A 469 -12.75 -30.64 -2.38
C LEU A 469 -13.92 -31.27 -1.60
N SER A 470 -14.33 -30.68 -0.48
CA SER A 470 -15.46 -31.21 0.29
C SER A 470 -16.81 -30.98 -0.39
N GLY A 471 -16.87 -30.13 -1.42
CA GLY A 471 -18.12 -29.74 -2.09
C GLY A 471 -19.04 -28.83 -1.27
N LYS A 472 -18.66 -28.51 -0.01
CA LYS A 472 -19.45 -27.67 0.89
C LYS A 472 -19.27 -26.19 0.55
N GLN A 473 -20.26 -25.39 0.94
CA GLN A 473 -20.14 -23.93 0.92
C GLN A 473 -18.92 -23.51 1.75
N LEU A 474 -18.11 -22.62 1.19
CA LEU A 474 -17.00 -22.01 1.93
C LEU A 474 -17.55 -20.97 2.90
N VAL A 475 -17.33 -21.20 4.19
CA VAL A 475 -17.66 -20.27 5.27
C VAL A 475 -16.37 -19.69 5.82
N TRP A 476 -16.09 -18.41 5.52
CA TRP A 476 -14.81 -17.78 5.82
C TRP A 476 -14.50 -17.81 7.31
N LYS A 477 -15.47 -17.52 8.16
CA LYS A 477 -15.30 -17.52 9.63
C LYS A 477 -14.89 -18.90 10.14
N THR A 478 -15.57 -19.96 9.70
CA THR A 478 -15.25 -21.34 10.09
C THR A 478 -13.84 -21.74 9.63
N MET A 479 -13.48 -21.43 8.38
CA MET A 479 -12.13 -21.69 7.87
C MET A 479 -11.08 -20.95 8.72
N TRP A 480 -11.33 -19.67 9.02
CA TRP A 480 -10.40 -18.83 9.76
C TRP A 480 -10.22 -19.24 11.22
N ASP A 481 -11.31 -19.62 11.89
CA ASP A 481 -11.29 -20.09 13.28
C ASP A 481 -10.49 -21.41 13.38
N ASN A 482 -10.67 -22.32 12.41
CA ASN A 482 -9.92 -23.57 12.34
C ASN A 482 -8.41 -23.34 12.12
N ILE A 483 -8.06 -22.43 11.20
CA ILE A 483 -6.65 -22.06 10.99
C ILE A 483 -6.09 -21.42 12.26
N SER A 484 -6.81 -20.48 12.87
CA SER A 484 -6.37 -19.77 14.08
C SER A 484 -6.12 -20.73 15.26
N ALA A 485 -6.95 -21.76 15.43
CA ALA A 485 -6.75 -22.79 16.43
C ALA A 485 -5.42 -23.55 16.24
N SER A 486 -4.97 -23.75 14.99
CA SER A 486 -3.68 -24.38 14.69
C SER A 486 -2.47 -23.52 15.09
N PHE A 487 -2.64 -22.19 15.12
CA PHE A 487 -1.60 -21.25 15.54
C PHE A 487 -1.57 -21.01 17.05
N ALA A 488 -2.63 -21.34 17.79
CA ALA A 488 -2.72 -21.12 19.24
C ALA A 488 -1.57 -21.77 20.04
N LYS A 489 -0.96 -22.84 19.52
CA LYS A 489 0.16 -23.56 20.14
C LYS A 489 1.54 -23.25 19.52
N GLN A 490 1.60 -22.37 18.51
CA GLN A 490 2.85 -22.03 17.82
C GLN A 490 3.69 -21.00 18.59
N PRO A 491 4.99 -20.86 18.26
CA PRO A 491 5.84 -19.77 18.74
C PRO A 491 5.21 -18.38 18.54
N LYS A 492 5.57 -17.43 19.39
CA LYS A 492 4.99 -16.08 19.41
C LYS A 492 5.14 -15.39 18.06
N GLU A 493 6.28 -15.56 17.40
CA GLU A 493 6.59 -14.94 16.11
C GLU A 493 5.66 -15.42 15.00
N LEU A 494 5.33 -16.72 14.98
CA LEU A 494 4.39 -17.30 14.02
C LEU A 494 2.94 -16.87 14.29
N LYS A 495 2.57 -16.71 15.57
CA LYS A 495 1.26 -16.17 15.96
C LYS A 495 1.09 -14.73 15.49
N GLU A 496 2.06 -13.87 15.80
CA GLU A 496 2.05 -12.47 15.37
C GLU A 496 1.96 -12.35 13.84
N THR A 497 2.69 -13.20 13.12
CA THR A 497 2.62 -13.23 11.65
C THR A 497 1.25 -13.71 11.13
N TRP A 498 0.59 -14.65 11.82
CA TRP A 498 -0.77 -15.08 11.45
C TRP A 498 -1.80 -13.97 11.68
N GLU A 499 -1.66 -13.20 12.76
CA GLU A 499 -2.55 -12.07 13.07
C GLU A 499 -2.52 -10.97 12.00
N ASP A 500 -1.47 -10.92 11.17
CA ASP A 500 -1.40 -10.01 10.02
C ASP A 500 -2.27 -10.44 8.84
N TYR A 501 -2.74 -11.68 8.78
CA TYR A 501 -3.64 -12.14 7.72
C TYR A 501 -5.06 -11.64 7.99
N VAL A 502 -5.64 -11.00 6.98
CA VAL A 502 -6.98 -10.42 7.01
C VAL A 502 -7.89 -11.24 6.09
N PRO A 503 -8.92 -11.93 6.65
CA PRO A 503 -9.91 -12.63 5.85
C PRO A 503 -10.88 -11.64 5.18
N PRO A 504 -11.65 -12.09 4.16
CA PRO A 504 -12.52 -11.21 3.37
C PRO A 504 -13.52 -10.40 4.22
N TYR A 505 -14.13 -11.03 5.23
CA TYR A 505 -15.12 -10.38 6.10
C TYR A 505 -14.51 -9.38 7.11
N LYS A 506 -13.19 -9.29 7.23
CA LYS A 506 -12.48 -8.30 8.04
C LYS A 506 -11.80 -7.22 7.19
N ASN A 507 -11.98 -7.27 5.88
CA ASN A 507 -11.35 -6.34 4.95
C ASN A 507 -12.24 -5.09 4.76
N LEU A 508 -12.20 -4.19 5.74
CA LEU A 508 -13.19 -3.11 5.90
C LEU A 508 -13.19 -2.10 4.74
N GLY A 509 -12.04 -1.80 4.15
CA GLY A 509 -11.89 -0.92 2.99
C GLY A 509 -12.41 -1.55 1.71
N ALA A 510 -12.15 -2.84 1.48
CA ALA A 510 -12.76 -3.55 0.36
C ALA A 510 -14.29 -3.58 0.49
N ILE A 511 -14.80 -3.80 1.70
CA ILE A 511 -16.24 -3.73 2.00
C ILE A 511 -16.78 -2.32 1.76
N PHE A 512 -16.08 -1.28 2.20
CA PHE A 512 -16.44 0.12 1.99
C PHE A 512 -16.56 0.48 0.50
N ILE A 513 -15.58 0.09 -0.32
CA ILE A 513 -15.59 0.39 -1.76
C ILE A 513 -16.78 -0.30 -2.45
N LYS A 514 -16.98 -1.60 -2.20
CA LYS A 514 -18.12 -2.35 -2.74
C LYS A 514 -19.45 -1.71 -2.36
N ALA A 515 -19.57 -1.33 -1.09
CA ALA A 515 -20.74 -0.67 -0.53
C ALA A 515 -21.02 0.69 -1.17
N TYR A 516 -19.99 1.51 -1.33
CA TYR A 516 -20.09 2.84 -1.91
C TYR A 516 -20.54 2.75 -3.37
N ASN A 517 -19.85 1.93 -4.18
CA ASN A 517 -20.16 1.75 -5.60
C ASN A 517 -21.63 1.32 -5.79
N LYS A 518 -22.08 0.34 -5.00
CA LYS A 518 -23.46 -0.13 -5.05
C LYS A 518 -24.49 0.95 -4.69
N LYS A 519 -24.21 1.77 -3.66
CA LYS A 519 -25.12 2.86 -3.27
C LYS A 519 -25.21 3.95 -4.34
N THR A 520 -24.11 4.22 -5.04
CA THR A 520 -24.09 5.22 -6.13
C THR A 520 -24.64 4.71 -7.46
N GLU A 521 -24.71 3.39 -7.67
CA GLU A 521 -25.38 2.79 -8.85
C GLU A 521 -26.91 2.75 -8.70
N ALA A 522 -27.42 2.81 -7.47
CA ALA A 522 -28.86 2.78 -7.17
C ALA A 522 -29.56 4.14 -7.33
N GLU A 523 -28.81 5.18 -7.72
CA GLU A 523 -29.27 6.54 -8.01
C GLU A 523 -29.09 6.87 -9.48
#